data_AF-A0A832XYW6-F1
#
_entry.id   AF-A0A832XYW6-F1
#
_cell.length_a   1.000
_cell.length_b   1.000
_cell.length_c   1.000
_cell.angle_alpha   90.00
_cell.angle_beta   90.00
_cell.angle_gamma   90.00
#
_symmetry.space_group_name_H-M   'P 1'
#
loop_
_entity.id
_entity.type
_entity.pdbx_description
1 polymer ?
#
loop_
_entity_poly.entity_id
_entity_poly.type
_entity_poly.pdbx_seq_one_letter_code
_entity_poly.pdbx_strand_id
1 'polypeptide(L)' 'MLLMILVKKYSLPLWLLLFYLFTIFSTSCAEKEFHEFSGETMGTNYTIKYSAKLSNQSNNKNKVDQLLEDINNQMSTY' A
#
# COMPACT_ATOMS: atom_id res chain seq x y z
N MET A 1 2.46 34.90 45.73
CA MET A 1 3.12 35.32 44.47
C MET A 1 3.77 34.15 43.73
N LEU A 2 4.53 33.27 44.40
CA LEU A 2 5.18 32.09 43.79
C LEU A 2 4.21 31.06 43.17
N LEU A 3 3.04 30.84 43.79
CA LEU A 3 2.02 29.89 43.30
C LEU A 3 1.43 30.33 41.93
N MET A 4 1.18 31.63 41.74
CA MET A 4 0.70 32.20 40.48
C MET A 4 1.74 32.13 39.35
N ILE A 5 3.03 32.18 39.70
CA ILE A 5 4.14 32.07 38.73
C ILE A 5 4.27 30.63 38.21
N LEU A 6 4.03 29.63 39.08
CA LEU A 6 4.01 28.22 38.68
C LEU A 6 2.85 27.89 37.74
N VAL A 7 1.62 28.34 38.05
CA VAL A 7 0.43 28.10 37.20
C VAL A 7 0.60 28.69 35.79
N LYS A 8 1.25 29.86 35.69
CA LYS A 8 1.54 30.52 34.40
C LYS A 8 2.59 29.77 33.56
N LYS A 9 3.45 28.97 34.19
CA LYS A 9 4.49 28.17 33.54
C LYS A 9 3.95 26.87 32.91
N TYR A 10 2.78 26.41 33.37
CA TYR A 10 2.12 25.19 32.91
C TYR A 10 0.85 25.42 32.08
N SER A 11 0.57 26.66 31.65
CA SER A 11 -0.47 26.88 30.64
C SER A 11 0.07 26.49 29.27
N LEU A 12 0.26 25.18 29.06
CA LEU A 12 0.43 24.62 27.73
C LEU A 12 -0.78 25.09 26.92
N PRO A 13 -0.57 25.92 25.88
CA PRO A 13 -1.69 26.50 25.16
C PRO A 13 -2.51 25.36 24.55
N LEU A 14 -3.81 25.37 24.83
CA LEU A 14 -4.79 24.38 24.33
C LEU A 14 -4.65 24.13 22.83
N TRP A 15 -4.25 25.17 22.09
CA TRP A 15 -4.02 25.11 20.65
C TRP A 15 -2.88 24.16 20.25
N LEU A 16 -1.81 24.03 21.04
CA LEU A 16 -0.74 23.06 20.76
C LEU A 16 -1.24 21.62 20.92
N LEU A 17 -2.14 21.38 21.87
CA LEU A 17 -2.74 20.05 22.08
C LEU A 17 -3.70 19.70 20.94
N LEU A 18 -4.50 20.67 20.49
CA LEU A 18 -5.36 20.54 19.32
C LEU A 18 -4.55 20.33 18.02
N PHE A 19 -3.43 21.03 17.87
CA PHE A 19 -2.52 20.88 16.74
C PHE A 19 -1.89 19.48 16.72
N TYR A 20 -1.46 18.97 17.88
CA TYR A 20 -0.93 17.61 18.01
C TYR A 20 -1.98 16.53 17.71
N LEU A 21 -3.24 16.73 18.12
CA LEU A 21 -4.33 15.82 17.78
C LEU A 21 -4.63 15.82 16.28
N PHE A 22 -4.61 17.00 15.66
CA PHE A 22 -4.82 17.16 14.22
C PHE A 22 -3.73 16.46 13.40
N THR A 23 -2.46 16.57 13.79
CA THR A 23 -1.37 15.90 13.06
C THR A 23 -1.49 14.38 13.12
N ILE A 24 -1.94 13.79 14.23
CA ILE A 24 -2.18 12.34 14.32
C ILE A 24 -3.30 11.93 13.37
N PHE A 25 -4.42 12.65 13.35
CA PHE A 25 -5.55 12.35 12.47
C PHE A 25 -5.24 12.53 10.97
N SER A 26 -4.35 13.45 10.61
CA SER A 26 -3.96 13.68 9.21
C SER A 26 -3.06 12.59 8.62
N THR A 27 -2.55 11.63 9.41
CA THR A 27 -1.66 10.57 8.89
C THR A 27 -2.40 9.38 8.26
N SER A 28 -3.74 9.38 8.25
CA SER A 28 -4.52 8.28 7.66
C SER A 28 -4.68 8.38 6.13
N CYS A 29 -3.57 8.55 5.41
CA CYS A 29 -3.53 8.26 3.97
C CYS A 29 -3.04 6.83 3.80
N ALA A 30 -3.95 5.87 3.77
CA ALA A 30 -3.60 4.48 3.47
C ALA A 30 -3.33 4.38 1.96
N GLU A 31 -2.06 4.41 1.57
CA GLU A 31 -1.66 4.09 0.20
C GLU A 31 -2.11 2.67 -0.11
N LYS A 32 -2.87 2.52 -1.21
CA LYS A 32 -3.21 1.19 -1.71
C LYS A 32 -1.91 0.56 -2.21
N GLU A 33 -1.43 -0.47 -1.55
CA GLU A 33 -0.33 -1.28 -2.08
C GLU A 33 -0.79 -1.93 -3.39
N PHE A 34 -0.09 -1.58 -4.47
CA PHE A 34 -0.25 -2.19 -5.78
C PHE A 34 0.92 -3.14 -6.02
N HIS A 35 0.59 -4.34 -6.45
CA HIS A 35 1.52 -5.36 -6.88
C HIS A 35 1.47 -5.43 -8.40
N GLU A 36 2.65 -5.52 -9.02
CA GLU A 36 2.79 -5.52 -10.47
C GLU A 36 3.79 -6.59 -10.89
N PHE A 37 3.42 -7.40 -11.90
CA PHE A 37 4.35 -8.32 -12.54
C PHE A 37 4.02 -8.47 -14.03
N SER A 38 5.04 -8.85 -14.78
CA SER A 38 4.98 -9.03 -16.23
C SER A 38 5.65 -10.33 -16.64
N GLY A 39 5.34 -10.78 -17.85
CA GLY A 39 5.95 -11.95 -18.47
C GLY A 39 5.70 -11.99 -19.98
N GLU A 40 6.19 -13.04 -20.62
CA GLU A 40 6.10 -13.24 -22.07
C GLU A 40 5.41 -14.59 -22.33
N THR A 41 4.50 -14.64 -23.31
CA THR A 41 3.83 -15.87 -23.76
C THR A 41 3.18 -15.65 -25.12
N MET A 42 2.93 -16.71 -25.89
CA MET A 42 2.20 -16.65 -27.17
C MET A 42 2.77 -15.59 -28.15
N GLY A 43 4.07 -15.31 -28.09
CA GLY A 43 4.71 -14.29 -28.94
C GLY A 43 4.43 -12.83 -28.56
N THR A 44 3.92 -12.56 -27.35
CA THR A 44 3.68 -11.22 -26.83
C THR A 44 3.97 -11.12 -25.32
N ASN A 45 3.79 -9.92 -24.76
CA ASN A 45 4.03 -9.63 -23.35
C ASN A 45 2.70 -9.37 -22.63
N TYR A 46 2.63 -9.78 -21.37
CA TYR A 46 1.52 -9.46 -20.47
C TYR A 46 2.02 -8.68 -19.25
N THR A 47 1.16 -7.83 -18.70
CA THR A 47 1.39 -7.12 -17.42
C THR A 47 0.12 -7.15 -16.59
N ILE A 48 0.23 -7.55 -15.33
CA ILE A 48 -0.88 -7.60 -14.38
C ILE A 48 -0.56 -6.68 -13.21
N LYS A 49 -1.49 -5.78 -12.92
CA LYS A 49 -1.46 -4.88 -11.77
C LYS A 49 -2.69 -5.10 -10.91
N TYR A 50 -2.49 -5.32 -9.62
CA TYR A 50 -3.58 -5.59 -8.68
C TYR A 50 -3.28 -4.99 -7.30
N SER A 51 -4.33 -4.73 -6.52
CA SER A 51 -4.17 -4.27 -5.13
C SER A 51 -4.50 -5.41 -4.17
N ALA A 52 -3.59 -5.70 -3.25
CA ALA A 52 -3.75 -6.74 -2.25
C ALA A 52 -3.01 -6.37 -0.95
N LYS A 53 -3.65 -6.65 0.19
CA LYS A 53 -3.13 -6.31 1.53
C LYS A 53 -2.05 -7.29 2.03
N LEU A 54 -2.08 -8.52 1.53
CA LEU A 54 -1.06 -9.54 1.74
C LEU A 54 -0.81 -10.16 0.37
N SER A 55 0.40 -10.02 -0.16
CA SER A 55 0.74 -10.48 -1.51
C SER A 55 1.91 -11.43 -1.42
N ASN A 56 1.71 -12.66 -1.88
CA ASN A 56 2.80 -13.57 -2.19
C ASN A 56 3.02 -13.50 -3.70
N GLN A 57 3.57 -12.36 -4.16
CA GLN A 57 3.65 -11.96 -5.57
C GLN A 57 4.25 -13.06 -6.47
N SER A 58 5.26 -13.77 -5.97
CA SER A 58 5.91 -14.88 -6.70
C SER A 58 4.95 -16.04 -6.98
N ASN A 59 4.11 -16.42 -6.01
CA ASN A 59 3.12 -17.49 -6.17
C ASN A 59 2.04 -17.10 -7.19
N ASN A 60 1.64 -15.83 -7.21
CA ASN A 60 0.64 -15.34 -8.16
C ASN A 60 1.17 -15.30 -9.59
N LYS A 61 2.43 -14.88 -9.79
CA LYS A 61 3.07 -14.91 -11.11
C LYS A 61 3.13 -16.33 -11.67
N ASN A 62 3.63 -17.29 -10.89
CA ASN A 62 3.77 -18.68 -11.34
C ASN A 62 2.43 -19.31 -11.76
N LYS A 63 1.35 -19.02 -11.03
CA LYS A 63 0.01 -19.49 -11.40
C LYS A 63 -0.49 -18.90 -12.71
N VAL A 64 -0.22 -17.62 -12.95
CA VAL A 64 -0.57 -16.97 -14.21
C VAL A 64 0.24 -17.55 -15.36
N ASP A 65 1.55 -17.75 -15.18
CA ASP A 65 2.41 -18.35 -16.20
C ASP A 65 1.92 -19.76 -16.58
N GLN A 66 1.62 -20.61 -15.59
CA GLN A 66 1.08 -21.95 -15.82
C GLN A 66 -0.27 -21.92 -16.56
N LEU A 67 -1.18 -21.04 -16.17
CA LEU A 67 -2.47 -20.91 -16.85
C LEU A 67 -2.30 -20.49 -18.31
N LEU A 68 -1.42 -19.54 -18.57
CA LEU A 68 -1.15 -19.06 -19.94
C LEU A 68 -0.44 -20.13 -20.78
N GLU A 69 0.43 -20.92 -20.17
CA GLU A 69 1.05 -22.09 -20.81
C GLU A 69 0.01 -23.14 -21.20
N ASP A 70 -0.92 -23.49 -20.29
CA ASP A 70 -2.00 -24.43 -20.57
C ASP A 70 -2.92 -23.96 -21.71
N ILE A 71 -3.23 -22.66 -21.73
CA ILE A 71 -4.00 -22.04 -22.80
C ILE A 71 -3.22 -22.11 -24.13
N ASN A 72 -1.91 -21.83 -24.11
CA ASN A 72 -1.07 -21.91 -25.30
C ASN A 72 -1.03 -23.36 -25.83
N ASN A 73 -0.88 -24.35 -24.95
CA ASN A 73 -0.85 -25.76 -25.33
C ASN A 73 -2.16 -26.24 -25.95
N GLN A 74 -3.30 -25.62 -25.61
CA GLN A 74 -4.60 -25.97 -26.17
C GLN A 74 -4.93 -25.26 -27.48
N MET A 75 -4.41 -24.06 -27.69
CA MET A 75 -4.82 -23.18 -28.79
C MET A 75 -3.73 -22.89 -29.82
N SER A 76 -2.45 -23.14 -29.48
CA SER A 76 -1.34 -22.87 -30.39
C SER A 76 -1.46 -23.70 -31.65
N THR A 77 -1.28 -23.05 -32.79
CA THR A 77 -1.08 -23.69 -34.10
C THR A 77 0.41 -23.83 -34.44
N TYR A 78 1.28 -23.33 -33.57
CA TYR A 78 2.74 -23.42 -33.64
C TYR A 78 3.26 -24.51 -32.73
#